data_AF-A0A6N2V668-F1
#
_entry.id   AF-A0A6N2V668-F1
#
_cell.length_a   1.000
_cell.length_b   1.000
_cell.length_c   1.000
_cell.angle_alpha   90.00
_cell.angle_beta   90.00
_cell.angle_gamma   90.00
#
_symmetry.space_group_name_H-M   'P 1'
#
loop_
_entity.id
_entity.type
_entity.pdbx_description
1 polymer ?
#
loop_
_entity_poly.entity_id
_entity_poly.type
_entity_poly.pdbx_seq_one_letter_code
_entity_poly.pdbx_strand_id
1 'polypeptide(L)'
;MEKLTREYIKLLSGEGDASEKFWALEKRIRQDKKDCGVQCEMSRSNQFYIMLSLLNEGAITLEDLSNFSEDLQETMKHFYKLER
;
A
#
# COMPACT_ATOMS: atom_id res chain seq x y z
N MET A 1 9.26 2.97 -7.64
CA MET A 1 9.10 2.04 -8.78
C MET A 1 10.39 1.37 -9.25
N GLU A 2 11.47 2.07 -9.61
CA GLU A 2 12.69 1.42 -10.16
C GLU A 2 13.29 0.31 -9.27
N LYS A 3 13.32 0.54 -7.95
CA LYS A 3 13.78 -0.46 -6.97
C LYS A 3 12.99 -1.78 -7.10
N LEU A 4 11.66 -1.69 -7.13
CA LEU A 4 10.78 -2.86 -7.23
C LEU A 4 10.98 -3.59 -8.56
N THR A 5 11.09 -2.86 -9.68
CA THR A 5 11.37 -3.48 -10.97
C THR A 5 12.68 -4.27 -10.96
N ARG A 6 13.75 -3.74 -10.35
CA ARG A 6 15.02 -4.47 -10.20
C ARG A 6 14.87 -5.71 -9.32
N GLU A 7 14.09 -5.63 -8.24
CA GLU A 7 13.79 -6.76 -7.37
C GLU A 7 12.98 -7.85 -8.10
N TYR A 8 11.99 -7.48 -8.92
CA TYR A 8 11.21 -8.42 -9.72
C TYR A 8 12.06 -9.14 -10.75
N ILE A 9 12.95 -8.42 -11.45
CA ILE A 9 13.90 -9.00 -12.40
C ILE A 9 14.80 -10.01 -11.68
N LYS A 10 15.31 -9.66 -10.49
CA LYS A 10 16.15 -10.55 -9.68
C LYS A 10 15.39 -11.82 -9.27
N LEU A 11 14.12 -11.69 -8.85
CA LEU A 11 13.26 -12.82 -8.50
C LEU A 11 13.03 -13.76 -9.69
N LEU A 12 12.71 -13.20 -10.87
CA LEU A 12 12.49 -13.97 -12.08
C LEU A 12 13.77 -14.62 -12.65
N SER A 13 14.92 -14.02 -12.38
CA SER A 13 16.24 -14.54 -12.78
C SER A 13 16.78 -15.59 -11.82
N GLY A 14 16.08 -15.86 -10.71
CA GLY A 14 16.46 -16.86 -9.73
C GLY A 14 16.24 -18.31 -10.18
N GLU A 15 16.66 -19.22 -9.31
CA GLU A 15 16.45 -20.67 -9.44
C GLU A 15 14.96 -21.04 -9.22
N GLY A 16 14.61 -22.28 -9.56
CA GLY A 16 13.22 -22.77 -9.54
C GLY A 16 12.59 -22.80 -10.93
N ASP A 17 11.47 -23.51 -11.03
CA ASP A 17 10.76 -23.63 -12.30
C ASP A 17 10.01 -22.35 -12.66
N ALA A 18 9.54 -22.27 -13.91
CA ALA A 18 8.83 -21.09 -14.40
C ALA A 18 7.52 -20.81 -13.64
N SER A 19 6.85 -21.86 -13.17
CA SER A 19 5.57 -21.76 -12.46
C SER A 19 5.76 -21.23 -11.04
N GLU A 20 6.77 -21.71 -10.31
CA GLU A 20 7.13 -21.24 -8.98
C GLU A 20 7.48 -19.76 -9.00
N LYS A 21 8.32 -19.35 -9.97
CA LYS A 21 8.70 -17.94 -10.16
C LYS A 21 7.51 -17.06 -10.48
N PHE A 22 6.59 -17.53 -11.33
CA PHE A 22 5.38 -16.80 -11.65
C PHE A 22 4.52 -16.55 -10.41
N TRP A 23 4.24 -17.59 -9.62
CA TRP A 23 3.41 -17.46 -8.41
C TRP A 23 4.08 -16.64 -7.31
N ALA A 24 5.41 -16.74 -7.17
CA ALA A 24 6.17 -15.90 -6.25
C ALA A 24 6.10 -14.42 -6.64
N LEU A 25 6.24 -14.11 -7.94
CA LEU A 25 6.12 -12.74 -8.44
C LEU A 25 4.69 -12.20 -8.27
N GLU A 26 3.67 -13.00 -8.61
CA GLU A 26 2.26 -12.61 -8.48
C GLU A 26 1.93 -12.21 -7.04
N LYS A 27 2.33 -13.06 -6.08
CA LYS A 27 2.15 -12.79 -4.65
C LYS A 27 2.88 -11.51 -4.21
N ARG A 28 4.11 -11.30 -4.69
CA ARG A 28 4.90 -10.11 -4.37
C ARG A 28 4.25 -8.84 -4.93
N ILE A 29 3.86 -8.84 -6.20
CA ILE A 29 3.15 -7.73 -6.84
C ILE A 29 1.85 -7.41 -6.09
N ARG A 30 1.07 -8.43 -5.73
CA ARG A 30 -0.16 -8.22 -4.93
C ARG A 30 0.09 -7.50 -3.61
N GLN A 31 1.21 -7.78 -2.95
CA GLN A 31 1.57 -7.11 -1.71
C GLN A 31 2.07 -5.69 -1.96
N ASP A 32 2.95 -5.51 -2.95
CA ASP A 32 3.52 -4.21 -3.30
C ASP A 32 2.45 -3.24 -3.81
N LYS A 33 1.39 -3.74 -4.49
CA LYS A 33 0.23 -2.94 -4.92
C LYS A 33 -0.57 -2.29 -3.78
N LYS A 34 -0.38 -2.73 -2.53
CA LYS A 34 -1.05 -2.12 -1.36
C LYS A 34 -0.38 -0.83 -0.91
N ASP A 35 0.87 -0.62 -1.31
CA ASP A 35 1.60 0.62 -1.05
C ASP A 35 1.11 1.71 -2.01
N CYS A 36 0.69 2.86 -1.47
CA CYS A 36 0.16 3.95 -2.28
C CYS A 36 1.24 4.58 -3.18
N GLY A 37 2.52 4.45 -2.81
CA GLY A 37 3.67 4.82 -3.63
C GLY A 37 3.89 3.90 -4.85
N VAL A 38 3.17 2.77 -4.94
CA VAL A 38 3.19 1.84 -6.08
C VAL A 38 1.93 2.00 -6.93
N GLN A 39 0.75 1.92 -6.31
CA GLN A 39 -0.53 2.14 -7.00
C GLN A 39 -1.54 2.78 -6.05
N CYS A 40 -2.05 3.94 -6.42
CA CYS A 40 -3.23 4.53 -5.79
C CYS A 40 -4.47 4.20 -6.65
N GLU A 41 -5.18 3.11 -6.31
CA GLU A 41 -6.43 2.75 -6.97
C GLU A 41 -7.62 3.41 -6.27
N MET A 42 -7.97 4.63 -6.72
CA MET A 42 -9.04 5.40 -6.11
C MET A 42 -10.42 4.78 -6.38
N SER A 43 -11.00 4.12 -5.38
CA SER A 43 -12.41 3.71 -5.36
C SER A 43 -13.06 4.14 -4.06
N ARG A 44 -14.38 4.41 -4.07
CA ARG A 44 -15.12 4.77 -2.84
C ARG A 44 -15.00 3.69 -1.77
N SER A 45 -14.97 2.42 -2.18
CA SER A 45 -14.83 1.28 -1.26
C SER A 45 -13.43 1.18 -0.65
N ASN A 46 -12.39 1.68 -1.32
CA ASN A 46 -11.02 1.63 -0.82
C ASN A 46 -10.55 2.93 -0.16
N GLN A 47 -11.35 4.01 -0.21
CA GLN A 47 -10.95 5.34 0.26
C GLN A 47 -10.37 5.31 1.68
N PHE A 48 -11.00 4.58 2.60
CA PHE A 48 -10.53 4.42 3.98
C PHE A 48 -9.10 3.87 4.07
N TYR A 49 -8.84 2.75 3.38
CA TYR A 49 -7.52 2.10 3.38
C TYR A 49 -6.45 2.96 2.71
N ILE A 50 -6.82 3.69 1.65
CA ILE A 50 -5.90 4.62 0.96
C ILE A 50 -5.48 5.73 1.92
N MET A 51 -6.43 6.37 2.61
CA MET A 51 -6.11 7.43 3.58
C MET A 51 -5.23 6.91 4.71
N LEU A 52 -5.43 5.66 5.18
CA LEU A 52 -4.63 5.06 6.25
C LEU A 52 -3.20 4.77 5.77
N SER A 53 -3.04 4.23 4.56
CA SER A 53 -1.73 4.01 3.93
C SER A 53 -0.96 5.32 3.79
N LEU A 54 -1.61 6.39 3.32
CA LEU A 54 -0.99 7.70 3.18
C LEU A 54 -0.52 8.29 4.53
N LEU A 55 -1.28 8.07 5.62
CA LEU A 55 -0.86 8.45 6.98
C LEU A 55 0.34 7.63 7.46
N ASN A 56 0.35 6.32 7.20
CA ASN A 56 1.44 5.41 7.59
C ASN A 56 2.73 5.70 6.83
N GLU A 57 2.62 6.04 5.56
CA GLU A 57 3.72 6.48 4.70
C GLU A 57 4.21 7.90 5.08
N GLY A 58 3.42 8.65 5.86
CA GLY A 58 3.70 10.04 6.23
C GLY A 58 3.50 11.03 5.07
N ALA A 59 2.81 10.62 4.01
CA ALA A 59 2.48 11.47 2.86
C ALA A 59 1.43 12.53 3.21
N ILE A 60 0.56 12.21 4.18
CA ILE A 60 -0.38 13.14 4.82
C ILE A 60 -0.28 12.99 6.34
N THR A 61 -0.82 13.97 7.05
CA THR A 61 -0.93 14.01 8.50
C THR A 61 -2.40 13.97 8.94
N LEU A 62 -2.66 13.77 10.23
CA LEU A 62 -4.03 13.89 10.76
C LEU A 62 -4.59 15.32 10.62
N GLU A 63 -3.73 16.34 10.54
CA GLU A 63 -4.14 17.73 10.35
C GLU A 63 -4.67 17.95 8.93
N ASP A 64 -4.13 17.26 7.92
CA ASP A 64 -4.64 17.30 6.55
C ASP A 64 -6.08 16.75 6.43
N LEU A 65 -6.56 16.04 7.45
CA LEU A 65 -7.93 15.52 7.52
C LEU A 65 -8.92 16.47 8.22
N SER A 66 -8.50 17.68 8.65
CA SER A 66 -9.33 18.59 9.45
C SER A 66 -10.64 19.03 8.78
N ASN A 67 -10.69 18.98 7.45
CA ASN A 67 -11.85 19.40 6.64
C ASN A 67 -12.84 18.26 6.37
N PHE A 68 -12.56 17.04 6.84
CA PHE A 68 -13.49 15.91 6.76
C PHE A 68 -14.43 15.88 7.97
N SER A 69 -15.45 15.01 7.92
CA SER A 69 -16.35 14.81 9.06
C SER A 69 -15.59 14.36 10.31
N GLU A 70 -16.06 14.80 11.48
CA GLU A 70 -15.50 14.42 12.78
C GLU A 70 -15.43 12.89 12.93
N ASP A 71 -16.50 12.19 12.54
CA ASP A 71 -16.55 10.71 12.54
C ASP A 71 -15.39 10.08 11.75
N LEU A 72 -15.06 10.64 10.58
CA LEU A 72 -13.97 10.11 9.77
C LEU A 72 -12.62 10.39 10.44
N GLN A 73 -12.42 11.61 10.95
CA GLN A 73 -11.20 12.00 11.65
C GLN A 73 -10.94 11.10 12.86
N GLU A 74 -11.96 10.84 13.68
CA GLU A 74 -11.86 9.95 14.84
C GLU A 74 -11.55 8.51 14.44
N THR A 75 -12.23 8.00 13.41
CA THR A 75 -11.97 6.66 12.87
C THR A 75 -10.52 6.55 12.40
N MET A 76 -10.04 7.47 11.56
CA MET A 76 -8.66 7.47 11.07
C MET A 76 -7.64 7.54 12.22
N LYS A 77 -7.88 8.40 13.21
CA LYS A 77 -7.02 8.54 14.39
C LYS A 77 -6.96 7.27 15.25
N HIS A 78 -8.07 6.55 15.39
CA HIS A 78 -8.13 5.29 16.11
C HIS A 78 -7.28 4.21 15.42
N PHE A 79 -7.48 4.01 14.11
CA PHE A 79 -6.74 2.98 13.36
C PHE A 79 -5.26 3.31 13.17
N TYR A 80 -4.91 4.57 12.92
CA TYR A 80 -3.51 5.00 12.78
C TYR A 80 -2.68 4.74 14.06
N LYS A 81 -3.30 4.80 15.24
CA LYS A 81 -2.64 4.48 16.51
C LYS A 81 -2.47 2.99 16.78
N LEU A 82 -3.32 2.14 16.19
CA LEU A 82 -3.27 0.68 16.38
C LEU A 82 -2.20 0.00 15.52
N GLU A 83 -1.79 0.63 14.42
CA GLU A 83 -0.75 0.11 13.53
C GLU A 83 0.68 0.60 13.89
N ARG A 84 0.82 1.39 14.96
CA ARG A 84 2.11 1.87 15.48
C ARG A 84 2.58 1.16 16.74
#